data_AF-A0A7K0ZJP7-F1
#
_entry.id   AF-A0A7K0ZJP7-F1
#
_cell.length_a   1.000
_cell.length_b   1.000
_cell.length_c   1.000
_cell.angle_alpha   90.00
_cell.angle_beta   90.00
_cell.angle_gamma   90.00
#
_symmetry.space_group_name_H-M   'P 1'
#
loop_
_entity.id
_entity.type
_entity.pdbx_description
1 polymer ?
#
loop_
_entity_poly.entity_id
_entity_poly.type
_entity_poly.pdbx_seq_one_letter_code
_entity_poly.pdbx_strand_id
1 'polypeptide(L)'
;MTASSPRVPAPPITWPDLPALQQPPWPDEQELERAVAELRVLPPLVFAGECDLLMQRLASASAGQAFVLMGGDCAETFQANTADSIRARLQTVLQMSVILTYAASLPVVKVGRLAGQYFKPRSKAIEV
;
A
#
# COMPACT_ATOMS: atom_id res chain seq x y z
N MET A 1 27.05 14.43 11.22
CA MET A 1 26.62 13.25 12.01
C MET A 1 25.52 13.71 12.96
N THR A 2 24.27 13.75 12.48
CA THR A 2 23.12 14.07 13.34
C THR A 2 22.60 12.78 13.94
N ALA A 3 22.64 12.68 15.27
CA ALA A 3 22.15 11.52 16.01
C ALA A 3 20.66 11.31 15.73
N SER A 4 20.28 10.07 15.40
CA SER A 4 18.88 9.66 15.28
C SER A 4 18.22 9.75 16.66
N SER A 5 17.19 10.58 16.78
CA SER A 5 16.43 10.73 18.03
C SER A 5 15.74 9.39 18.39
N PRO A 6 15.76 8.95 19.65
CA PRO A 6 15.12 7.69 20.05
C PRO A 6 13.62 7.75 19.75
N ARG A 7 13.15 6.81 18.92
CA ARG A 7 11.75 6.70 18.54
C ARG A 7 10.94 6.26 19.76
N VAL A 8 10.19 7.19 20.36
CA VAL A 8 9.20 6.87 21.39
C VAL A 8 8.17 5.93 20.76
N PRO A 9 7.92 4.74 21.34
CA PRO A 9 6.88 3.85 20.82
C PRO A 9 5.54 4.58 20.90
N ALA A 10 4.83 4.67 19.77
CA ALA A 10 3.49 5.23 19.76
C ALA A 10 2.59 4.43 20.72
N PRO A 11 1.66 5.09 21.43
CA PRO A 11 0.71 4.38 22.27
C PRO A 11 -0.10 3.37 21.44
N PRO A 12 -0.54 2.24 22.04
CA PRO A 12 -1.30 1.23 21.33
C PRO A 12 -2.60 1.84 20.78
N ILE A 13 -2.81 1.67 19.47
CA ILE A 13 -4.03 2.10 18.80
C ILE A 13 -5.18 1.23 19.32
N THR A 14 -6.11 1.83 20.05
CA THR A 14 -7.32 1.13 20.54
C THR A 14 -8.41 1.28 19.48
N TRP A 15 -8.52 0.29 18.60
CA TRP A 15 -9.56 0.16 17.57
C TRP A 15 -10.65 -0.82 18.08
N PRO A 16 -11.96 -0.64 17.79
CA PRO A 16 -12.54 0.18 16.73
C PRO A 16 -13.09 1.56 17.11
N ASP A 17 -13.01 1.98 18.37
CA ASP A 17 -13.72 3.18 18.87
C ASP A 17 -13.11 4.53 18.42
N LEU A 18 -12.14 4.51 17.50
CA LEU A 18 -11.57 5.71 16.92
C LEU A 18 -12.46 6.24 15.78
N PRO A 19 -12.62 7.56 15.62
CA PRO A 19 -13.35 8.13 14.49
C PRO A 19 -12.77 7.67 13.14
N ALA A 20 -13.57 6.96 12.34
CA ALA A 20 -13.21 6.48 11.01
C ALA A 20 -14.01 7.21 9.92
N LEU A 21 -13.37 8.15 9.22
CA LEU A 21 -13.99 8.86 8.09
C LEU A 21 -14.02 7.98 6.83
N GLN A 22 -14.84 8.38 5.85
CA GLN A 22 -14.92 7.77 4.52
C GLN A 22 -15.39 6.30 4.52
N GLN A 23 -15.95 5.81 5.62
CA GLN A 23 -16.54 4.48 5.65
C GLN A 23 -17.81 4.43 4.79
N PRO A 24 -17.97 3.40 3.94
CA PRO A 24 -19.21 3.21 3.21
C PRO A 24 -20.38 2.90 4.17
N PRO A 25 -21.59 3.44 3.93
CA PRO A 25 -22.77 3.10 4.72
C PRO A 25 -23.31 1.73 4.26
N TRP A 26 -22.74 0.65 4.78
CA TRP A 26 -23.20 -0.70 4.47
C TRP A 26 -24.67 -0.89 4.90
N PRO A 27 -25.57 -1.34 4.01
CA PRO A 27 -26.99 -1.40 4.30
C PRO A 27 -27.38 -2.58 5.21
N ASP A 28 -26.55 -3.62 5.27
CA ASP A 28 -26.78 -4.84 6.06
C ASP A 28 -25.53 -5.16 6.89
N GLU A 29 -25.67 -5.06 8.20
CA GLU A 29 -24.59 -5.30 9.16
C GLU A 29 -24.27 -6.80 9.28
N GLN A 30 -25.25 -7.69 9.11
CA GLN A 30 -25.02 -9.14 9.19
C GLN A 30 -24.23 -9.64 7.98
N GLU A 31 -24.50 -9.13 6.78
CA GLU A 31 -23.71 -9.46 5.59
C GLU A 31 -22.27 -8.92 5.70
N LEU A 32 -22.09 -7.73 6.28
CA LEU A 32 -20.77 -7.19 6.58
C LEU A 32 -19.99 -8.10 7.54
N GLU A 33 -20.61 -8.52 8.64
CA GLU A 33 -19.99 -9.43 9.61
C GLU A 33 -19.61 -10.77 8.97
N ARG A 34 -20.46 -11.33 8.11
CA ARG A 34 -20.17 -12.56 7.36
C ARG A 34 -18.97 -12.37 6.43
N ALA A 35 -18.94 -11.29 5.65
CA ALA A 35 -17.82 -10.99 4.76
C ALA A 35 -16.50 -10.83 5.55
N VAL A 36 -16.54 -10.15 6.70
CA VAL A 36 -15.36 -9.99 7.58
C VAL A 36 -14.92 -11.34 8.15
N ALA A 37 -15.86 -12.20 8.58
CA ALA A 37 -15.55 -13.52 9.11
C ALA A 37 -14.90 -14.43 8.04
N GLU A 38 -15.37 -14.36 6.80
CA GLU A 38 -14.77 -15.07 5.67
C GLU A 38 -13.34 -14.59 5.40
N LEU A 39 -13.13 -13.27 5.29
CA LEU A 39 -11.80 -12.71 5.02
C LEU A 39 -10.77 -13.04 6.13
N ARG A 40 -11.21 -13.15 7.39
CA ARG A 40 -10.32 -13.46 8.54
C ARG A 40 -9.65 -14.83 8.47
N VAL A 41 -10.24 -15.79 7.77
CA VAL A 41 -9.70 -17.16 7.67
C VAL A 41 -8.93 -17.41 6.37
N LEU A 42 -8.95 -16.45 5.44
CA LEU A 42 -8.20 -16.57 4.19
C LEU A 42 -6.69 -16.39 4.43
N PRO A 43 -5.83 -17.00 3.59
CA PRO A 43 -4.40 -16.79 3.66
C PRO A 43 -4.03 -15.30 3.51
N PRO A 44 -3.00 -14.83 4.25
CA PRO A 44 -2.52 -13.46 4.09
C PRO A 44 -1.89 -13.27 2.71
N LEU A 45 -1.95 -12.03 2.19
CA LEU A 45 -1.33 -11.67 0.91
C LEU A 45 0.19 -11.53 0.98
N VAL A 46 0.74 -11.28 2.19
CA VAL A 46 2.17 -11.06 2.43
C VAL A 46 2.61 -11.74 3.73
N PHE A 47 3.87 -12.09 3.80
CA PHE A 47 4.50 -12.64 5.00
C PHE A 47 5.13 -11.54 5.87
N ALA A 48 5.19 -11.76 7.19
CA ALA A 48 5.78 -10.79 8.12
C ALA A 48 7.23 -10.42 7.77
N GLY A 49 8.04 -11.39 7.33
CA GLY A 49 9.42 -11.13 6.91
C GLY A 49 9.56 -10.24 5.68
N GLU A 50 8.55 -10.21 4.80
CA GLU A 50 8.53 -9.29 3.65
C GLU A 50 8.27 -7.84 4.11
N CYS A 51 7.41 -7.66 5.13
CA CYS A 51 7.17 -6.36 5.76
C CYS A 51 8.43 -5.85 6.48
N ASP A 52 9.14 -6.73 7.20
CA ASP A 52 10.40 -6.37 7.87
C ASP A 52 11.47 -5.97 6.86
N LEU A 53 11.59 -6.72 5.76
CA LEU A 53 12.51 -6.39 4.67
C LEU A 53 12.16 -5.05 4.01
N LEU A 54 10.87 -4.78 3.78
CA LEU A 54 10.43 -3.49 3.26
C LEU A 54 10.78 -2.35 4.23
N MET A 55 10.57 -2.54 5.53
CA MET A 55 10.91 -1.55 6.55
C MET A 55 12.40 -1.22 6.53
N GLN A 56 13.27 -2.23 6.44
CA GLN A 56 14.72 -2.04 6.32
C GLN A 56 15.09 -1.23 5.08
N ARG A 57 14.49 -1.56 3.92
CA ARG A 57 14.73 -0.84 2.66
C ARG A 57 14.27 0.62 2.72
N LEU A 58 13.12 0.87 3.34
CA LEU A 58 12.62 2.23 3.56
C LEU A 58 13.51 3.00 4.55
N ALA A 59 14.09 2.35 5.56
CA ALA A 59 15.06 2.96 6.45
C ALA A 59 16.32 3.41 5.68
N SER A 60 16.86 2.58 4.78
CA SER A 60 17.97 2.99 3.89
C SER A 60 17.59 4.20 3.02
N ALA A 61 16.37 4.24 2.48
CA ALA A 61 15.92 5.39 1.71
C ALA A 61 15.83 6.66 2.57
N SER A 62 15.33 6.56 3.80
CA SER A 62 15.27 7.69 4.74
C SER A 62 16.66 8.21 5.12
N ALA A 63 17.68 7.36 5.07
CA ALA A 63 19.08 7.72 5.29
C ALA A 63 19.79 8.26 4.04
N GLY A 64 19.08 8.44 2.91
CA GLY A 64 19.65 8.91 1.65
C GLY A 64 20.49 7.86 0.91
N GLN A 65 20.37 6.57 1.28
CA GLN A 65 21.13 5.46 0.69
C GLN A 65 20.34 4.68 -0.37
N ALA A 66 19.08 5.04 -0.61
CA ALA A 66 18.23 4.45 -1.62
C ALA A 66 17.15 5.46 -2.04
N PHE A 67 16.50 5.21 -3.18
CA PHE A 67 15.36 5.97 -3.67
C PHE A 67 14.10 5.11 -3.65
N VAL A 68 12.93 5.70 -3.35
CA VAL A 68 11.65 4.97 -3.39
C VAL A 68 10.89 5.33 -4.66
N LEU A 69 10.58 4.33 -5.47
CA LEU A 69 9.66 4.44 -6.59
C LEU A 69 8.36 3.74 -6.24
N MET A 70 7.29 4.53 -6.12
CA MET A 70 5.93 4.01 -5.98
C MET A 70 5.14 4.27 -7.26
N GLY A 71 4.50 3.24 -7.83
CA GLY A 71 3.74 3.39 -9.06
C GLY A 71 2.65 2.33 -9.22
N GLY A 72 1.60 2.65 -9.98
CA GLY A 72 0.46 1.78 -10.22
C GLY A 72 -0.82 2.58 -10.40
N ASP A 73 -1.96 1.90 -10.28
CA ASP A 73 -3.25 2.50 -10.59
C ASP A 73 -3.70 3.51 -9.54
N CYS A 74 -4.51 4.48 -9.98
CA CYS A 74 -5.21 5.38 -9.06
C CYS A 74 -6.29 4.62 -8.27
N ALA A 75 -7.06 3.78 -8.98
CA ALA A 75 -8.02 2.85 -8.44
C ALA A 75 -8.02 1.61 -9.34
N GLU A 76 -7.83 0.43 -8.74
CA GLU A 76 -7.95 -0.84 -9.45
C GLU A 76 -9.43 -1.13 -9.72
N THR A 77 -9.73 -1.81 -10.83
CA THR A 77 -11.08 -2.30 -11.14
C THR A 77 -11.02 -3.80 -11.34
N PHE A 78 -12.11 -4.51 -11.00
CA PHE A 78 -12.16 -5.96 -11.20
C PHE A 78 -12.04 -6.34 -12.68
N GLN A 79 -12.65 -5.55 -13.57
CA GLN A 79 -12.58 -5.78 -15.03
C GLN A 79 -11.16 -5.61 -15.58
N ALA A 80 -10.40 -4.63 -15.10
CA ALA A 80 -9.04 -4.38 -15.57
C ALA A 80 -7.99 -5.24 -14.83
N ASN A 81 -8.39 -6.09 -13.88
CA ASN A 81 -7.48 -6.95 -13.13
C ASN A 81 -7.09 -8.21 -13.93
N THR A 82 -6.51 -8.02 -15.11
CA THR A 82 -6.05 -9.08 -16.00
C THR A 82 -4.54 -9.23 -15.95
N ALA A 83 -4.04 -10.43 -16.26
CA ALA A 83 -2.60 -10.71 -16.28
C ALA A 83 -1.82 -9.75 -17.19
N ASP A 84 -2.38 -9.38 -18.34
CA ASP A 84 -1.74 -8.46 -19.29
C ASP A 84 -1.67 -7.04 -18.75
N SER A 85 -2.74 -6.56 -18.10
CA SER A 85 -2.75 -5.22 -17.51
C SER A 85 -1.78 -5.14 -16.33
N ILE A 86 -1.72 -6.18 -15.48
CA ILE A 86 -0.74 -6.27 -14.38
C ILE A 86 0.68 -6.29 -14.94
N ARG A 87 0.94 -7.11 -15.97
CA ARG A 87 2.25 -7.20 -16.63
C ARG A 87 2.70 -5.85 -17.18
N ALA A 88 1.81 -5.14 -17.89
CA ALA A 88 2.12 -3.83 -18.45
C ALA A 88 2.50 -2.83 -17.34
N ARG A 89 1.75 -2.80 -16.23
CA ARG A 89 2.05 -1.94 -15.07
C ARG A 89 3.41 -2.26 -14.44
N LEU A 90 3.68 -3.55 -14.21
CA LEU A 90 4.96 -3.99 -13.67
C LEU A 90 6.12 -3.62 -14.60
N GLN A 91 5.96 -3.77 -15.92
CA GLN A 91 6.96 -3.37 -16.91
C GLN A 91 7.27 -1.88 -16.82
N THR A 92 6.25 -1.02 -16.76
CA THR A 92 6.45 0.43 -16.62
C THR A 92 7.22 0.78 -15.34
N VAL A 93 6.82 0.22 -14.20
CA VAL A 93 7.52 0.48 -12.92
C VAL A 93 8.97 -0.02 -12.96
N LEU A 94 9.21 -1.20 -13.55
CA LEU A 94 10.55 -1.76 -13.67
C LEU A 94 11.43 -0.93 -14.61
N GLN A 95 10.91 -0.46 -15.75
CA GLN A 95 11.62 0.42 -16.68
C GLN A 95 12.03 1.74 -16.00
N MET A 96 11.10 2.39 -15.32
CA MET A 96 11.40 3.59 -14.52
C MET A 96 12.47 3.31 -13.46
N SER A 97 12.41 2.16 -12.80
CA SER A 97 13.37 1.79 -11.76
C SER A 97 14.81 1.69 -12.28
N VAL A 98 15.00 1.17 -13.50
CA VAL A 98 16.33 1.06 -14.11
C VAL A 98 16.89 2.45 -14.41
N ILE A 99 16.08 3.34 -14.98
CA ILE A 99 16.46 4.73 -15.28
C ILE A 99 16.86 5.47 -13.99
N LEU A 100 16.04 5.36 -12.95
CA LEU A 100 16.31 6.02 -11.65
C LEU A 100 17.54 5.45 -10.96
N THR A 101 17.76 4.13 -11.04
CA THR A 101 18.94 3.49 -10.45
C THR A 101 20.22 4.04 -11.10
N TYR A 102 20.23 4.16 -12.42
CA TYR A 102 21.36 4.73 -13.16
C TYR A 102 21.56 6.22 -12.83
N ALA A 103 20.50 7.03 -12.94
CA ALA A 103 20.59 8.48 -12.76
C ALA A 103 20.95 8.90 -11.33
N ALA A 104 20.40 8.21 -10.32
CA ALA A 104 20.68 8.51 -8.92
C ALA A 104 21.97 7.84 -8.41
N SER A 105 22.50 6.84 -9.12
CA SER A 105 23.57 5.95 -8.63
C SER A 105 23.27 5.35 -7.25
N LEU A 106 21.98 5.10 -6.99
CA LEU A 106 21.48 4.56 -5.73
C LEU A 106 20.51 3.40 -6.01
N PRO A 107 20.41 2.42 -5.11
CA PRO A 107 19.37 1.40 -5.16
C PRO A 107 17.97 2.01 -5.17
N VAL A 108 17.05 1.43 -5.96
CA VAL A 108 15.63 1.84 -6.00
C VAL A 108 14.76 0.78 -5.33
N VAL A 109 14.04 1.18 -4.28
CA VAL A 109 12.97 0.42 -3.64
C VAL A 109 11.69 0.58 -4.45
N LYS A 110 11.14 -0.52 -4.94
CA LYS A 110 10.01 -0.53 -5.88
C LYS A 110 8.76 -0.92 -5.13
N VAL A 111 7.76 -0.05 -5.11
CA VAL A 111 6.48 -0.28 -4.42
C VAL A 111 5.34 -0.15 -5.41
N GLY A 112 4.54 -1.20 -5.53
CA GLY A 112 3.41 -1.23 -6.43
C GLY A 112 2.12 -0.75 -5.76
N ARG A 113 1.35 0.11 -6.44
CA ARG A 113 -0.07 0.32 -6.14
C ARG A 113 -0.87 -0.75 -6.90
N LEU A 114 -0.93 -1.95 -6.32
CA LEU A 114 -1.55 -3.14 -6.90
C LEU A 114 -2.03 -4.10 -5.80
N ALA A 115 -2.96 -4.99 -6.15
CA ALA A 115 -3.50 -6.02 -5.27
C ALA A 115 -4.20 -5.49 -4.00
N GLY A 116 -4.89 -4.35 -4.10
CA GLY A 116 -5.66 -3.82 -2.97
C GLY A 116 -6.17 -2.39 -3.10
N GLN A 117 -5.85 -1.68 -4.18
CA GLN A 117 -6.23 -0.29 -4.41
C GLN A 117 -7.67 -0.16 -4.96
N TYR A 118 -8.63 -0.89 -4.36
CA TYR A 118 -10.03 -0.91 -4.78
C TYR A 118 -10.90 0.15 -4.10
N PHE A 119 -10.41 0.75 -3.00
CA PHE A 119 -11.12 1.79 -2.28
C PHE A 119 -10.60 3.19 -2.66
N LYS A 120 -11.53 4.15 -2.74
CA LYS A 120 -11.22 5.57 -3.01
C LYS A 120 -12.07 6.48 -2.12
N PRO A 121 -11.48 7.45 -1.41
CA PRO A 121 -12.25 8.46 -0.70
C PRO A 121 -12.99 9.37 -1.70
N ARG A 122 -14.13 9.93 -1.26
CA ARG A 122 -14.95 10.85 -2.04
C ARG A 122 -15.19 12.14 -1.26
N SER A 123 -15.00 13.27 -1.94
CA SER A 123 -15.32 14.58 -1.37
C SER A 123 -16.83 14.84 -1.31
N LYS A 124 -17.62 14.17 -2.16
CA LYS A 124 -19.09 14.23 -2.20
C LYS A 124 -19.65 12.82 -2.35
N ALA A 125 -20.75 12.54 -1.65
CA ALA A 125 -21.41 11.23 -1.71
C ALA A 125 -22.18 10.99 -3.01
N ILE A 126 -22.65 12.07 -3.65
CA ILE A 126 -23.39 12.02 -4.92
C ILE A 126 -22.59 12.71 -6.03
N GLU A 127 -22.81 12.25 -7.25
CA GLU A 127 -22.30 12.81 -8.50
C GLU A 127 -23.50 13.32 -9.30
N VAL A 128 -23.36 14.48 -9.95
CA VAL A 128 -24.42 15.14 -10.73
C VAL A 128 -24.06 15.07 -12.20
#